data_AF-A0A2B4RHL3-F1
#
_entry.id   AF-A0A2B4RHL3-F1
#
_cell.length_a   1.000
_cell.length_b   1.000
_cell.length_c   1.000
_cell.angle_alpha   90.00
_cell.angle_beta   90.00
_cell.angle_gamma   90.00
#
_symmetry.space_group_name_H-M   'P 1'
#
loop_
_entity.id
_entity.type
_entity.pdbx_description
1 polymer ?
#
loop_
_entity_poly.entity_id
_entity_poly.type
_entity_poly.pdbx_seq_one_letter_code
_entity_poly.pdbx_strand_id
1 'polypeptide(L)'
;MLSDVHEGLEFPGEFVDAAIIRGKYEFYHYNVDGFDDRGWGCGYRTLQTICSWVGHVLKNQKHPVPSLQDIQQTLVEMGDKPDSFVGSREWIGCVEACFYLDQTFGVCSKVIHILQGESVEQKAAPLLLRHFKQFGSPVMIGGDVDASSKTLLGICKTSKGFHLLIADPHFYGEAVRTELQDSGWVQWKNHDDVFKSYSFYNFCLPQLSSG
;
A
#
# COMPACT_ATOMS: atom_id res chain seq x y z
N MET A 1 -11.37 4.17 12.46
CA MET A 1 -10.75 4.19 11.12
C MET A 1 -10.49 5.64 10.74
N LEU A 2 -9.27 5.98 10.32
CA LEU A 2 -8.87 7.37 10.04
C LEU A 2 -8.62 7.54 8.53
N SER A 3 -9.20 8.58 7.94
CA SER A 3 -9.06 8.86 6.51
C SER A 3 -7.91 9.83 6.22
N ASP A 4 -7.31 9.65 5.04
CA ASP A 4 -6.31 10.54 4.47
C ASP A 4 -5.21 10.95 5.45
N VAL A 5 -4.62 9.98 6.12
CA VAL A 5 -3.63 10.18 7.21
C VAL A 5 -2.39 10.98 6.80
N HIS A 6 -2.14 11.10 5.50
CA HIS A 6 -1.09 11.96 4.93
C HIS A 6 -1.41 13.46 4.89
N GLU A 7 -2.68 13.87 5.03
CA GLU A 7 -3.06 15.29 4.92
C GLU A 7 -2.34 16.12 6.00
N GLY A 8 -1.80 17.27 5.61
CA GLY A 8 -1.07 18.18 6.49
C GLY A 8 0.45 17.95 6.56
N LEU A 9 0.96 16.83 6.03
CA LEU A 9 2.41 16.63 5.92
C LEU A 9 3.01 17.58 4.89
N GLU A 10 4.07 18.27 5.28
CA GLU A 10 4.89 19.06 4.35
C GLU A 10 5.70 18.14 3.44
N PHE A 11 5.97 18.60 2.21
CA PHE A 11 6.93 17.92 1.34
C PHE A 11 8.34 17.99 1.95
N PRO A 12 9.25 17.06 1.60
CA PRO A 12 10.60 16.96 2.19
C PRO A 12 11.54 18.15 1.87
N GLY A 13 11.03 19.22 1.27
CA GLY A 13 11.75 20.44 0.90
C GLY A 13 11.36 20.95 -0.49
N GLU A 14 12.21 21.79 -1.08
CA GLU A 14 12.07 22.20 -2.48
C GLU A 14 12.15 20.96 -3.40
N PHE A 15 11.09 20.77 -4.19
CA PHE A 15 10.98 19.64 -5.09
C PHE A 15 10.91 20.08 -6.55
N VAL A 16 11.48 19.24 -7.41
CA VAL A 16 11.46 19.42 -8.87
C VAL A 16 10.14 18.90 -9.43
N ASP A 17 9.68 17.77 -8.90
CA ASP A 17 8.47 17.11 -9.36
C ASP A 17 7.89 16.26 -8.24
N ALA A 18 6.56 16.16 -8.14
CA ALA A 18 5.92 15.36 -7.13
C ALA A 18 4.52 14.93 -7.60
N ALA A 19 4.08 13.79 -7.09
CA ALA A 19 2.70 13.37 -7.20
C ALA A 19 2.33 12.52 -5.99
N ILE A 20 1.16 12.80 -5.43
CA ILE A 20 0.57 12.06 -4.33
C ILE A 20 -0.73 11.40 -4.79
N ILE A 21 -1.24 10.51 -3.96
CA ILE A 21 -2.57 9.92 -4.08
C ILE A 21 -3.64 10.98 -4.34
N ARG A 22 -4.65 10.63 -5.14
CA ARG A 22 -5.82 11.46 -5.40
C ARG A 22 -7.08 10.69 -5.07
N GLY A 23 -8.04 11.36 -4.44
CA GLY A 23 -9.23 10.71 -3.89
C GLY A 23 -9.05 10.30 -2.43
N LYS A 24 -10.10 9.76 -1.86
CA LYS A 24 -10.20 9.44 -0.43
C LYS A 24 -9.82 8.00 -0.16
N TYR A 25 -9.24 7.75 1.01
CA TYR A 25 -8.93 6.41 1.50
C TYR A 25 -8.94 6.36 3.02
N GLU A 26 -9.08 5.16 3.57
CA GLU A 26 -8.97 4.85 4.98
C GLU A 26 -7.64 4.13 5.26
N PHE A 27 -6.98 4.51 6.35
CA PHE A 27 -5.75 3.86 6.80
C PHE A 27 -6.06 2.63 7.64
N TYR A 28 -5.86 1.44 7.06
CA TYR A 28 -5.96 0.17 7.76
C TYR A 28 -4.59 -0.23 8.32
N HIS A 29 -4.59 -0.68 9.57
CA HIS A 29 -3.41 -1.09 10.32
C HIS A 29 -3.76 -2.26 11.26
N TYR A 30 -2.78 -2.79 11.98
CA TYR A 30 -3.00 -3.92 12.89
C TYR A 30 -4.11 -3.65 13.90
N ASN A 31 -4.97 -4.66 14.10
CA ASN A 31 -6.06 -4.66 15.07
C ASN A 31 -7.11 -3.55 14.87
N VAL A 32 -7.12 -2.83 13.75
CA VAL A 32 -8.04 -1.70 13.55
C VAL A 32 -9.52 -2.10 13.57
N ASP A 33 -9.82 -3.37 13.28
CA ASP A 33 -11.15 -4.00 13.29
C ASP A 33 -11.33 -4.99 14.47
N GLY A 34 -10.44 -4.95 15.46
CA GLY A 34 -10.47 -5.82 16.65
C GLY A 34 -9.85 -7.21 16.45
N PHE A 35 -9.40 -7.56 15.24
CA PHE A 35 -8.75 -8.84 14.97
C PHE A 35 -7.22 -8.71 15.11
N ASP A 36 -6.60 -9.52 15.99
CA ASP A 36 -5.15 -9.46 16.23
C ASP A 36 -4.35 -10.18 15.14
N ASP A 37 -3.91 -9.40 14.15
CA ASP A 37 -3.16 -9.84 12.98
C ASP A 37 -1.68 -9.41 13.02
N ARG A 38 -1.18 -9.00 14.18
CA ARG A 38 0.22 -8.59 14.34
C ARG A 38 1.17 -9.70 13.92
N GLY A 39 2.18 -9.34 13.13
CA GLY A 39 3.23 -10.24 12.66
C GLY A 39 2.92 -10.97 11.34
N TRP A 40 1.71 -10.87 10.81
CA TRP A 40 1.35 -11.55 9.55
C TRP A 40 0.34 -10.79 8.67
N GLY A 41 -0.47 -9.91 9.28
CA GLY A 41 -1.58 -9.23 8.61
C GLY A 41 -1.22 -8.01 7.76
N CYS A 42 0.04 -7.58 7.73
CA CYS A 42 0.40 -6.28 7.14
C CYS A 42 0.03 -6.18 5.65
N GLY A 43 0.18 -7.28 4.89
CA GLY A 43 -0.25 -7.34 3.49
C GLY A 43 -1.75 -7.15 3.32
N TYR A 44 -2.55 -7.74 4.22
CA TYR A 44 -4.00 -7.57 4.24
C TYR A 44 -4.40 -6.15 4.57
N ARG A 45 -3.75 -5.51 5.55
CA ARG A 45 -4.04 -4.11 5.94
C ARG A 45 -3.68 -3.12 4.83
N THR A 46 -2.57 -3.34 4.14
CA THR A 46 -2.24 -2.58 2.93
C THR A 46 -3.29 -2.79 1.84
N LEU A 47 -3.72 -4.02 1.59
CA LEU A 47 -4.78 -4.31 0.62
C LEU A 47 -6.11 -3.64 1.02
N GLN A 48 -6.52 -3.71 2.28
CA GLN A 48 -7.73 -3.04 2.77
C GLN A 48 -7.67 -1.52 2.54
N THR A 49 -6.51 -0.89 2.77
CA THR A 49 -6.28 0.52 2.45
C THR A 49 -6.51 0.80 0.96
N ILE A 50 -6.01 -0.06 0.07
CA ILE A 50 -6.22 0.07 -1.38
C ILE A 50 -7.70 -0.17 -1.74
N CYS A 51 -8.35 -1.19 -1.19
CA CYS A 51 -9.76 -1.48 -1.41
C CYS A 51 -10.65 -0.32 -0.98
N SER A 52 -10.32 0.34 0.14
CA SER A 52 -11.01 1.53 0.61
C SER A 52 -10.98 2.65 -0.41
N TRP A 53 -9.80 2.92 -0.98
CA TRP A 53 -9.62 3.90 -2.05
C TRP A 53 -10.41 3.53 -3.32
N VAL A 54 -10.34 2.27 -3.74
CA VAL A 54 -11.11 1.76 -4.90
C VAL A 54 -12.61 1.95 -4.66
N GLY A 55 -13.10 1.64 -3.46
CA GLY A 55 -14.49 1.84 -3.06
C GLY A 55 -14.94 3.29 -3.21
N HIS A 56 -14.13 4.25 -2.74
CA HIS A 56 -14.38 5.68 -2.90
C HIS A 56 -14.43 6.10 -4.37
N VAL A 57 -13.45 5.68 -5.18
CA VAL A 57 -13.36 6.05 -6.60
C VAL A 57 -14.54 5.49 -7.40
N LEU A 58 -14.90 4.23 -7.16
CA LEU A 58 -16.03 3.59 -7.83
C LEU A 58 -17.39 4.02 -7.28
N LYS A 59 -17.42 4.85 -6.22
CA LYS A 59 -18.64 5.22 -5.46
C LYS A 59 -19.44 3.99 -5.04
N ASN A 60 -18.73 2.90 -4.74
CA ASN A 60 -19.33 1.60 -4.61
C ASN A 60 -19.76 1.35 -3.17
N GLN A 61 -21.03 1.59 -2.89
CA GLN A 61 -21.62 1.29 -1.57
C GLN A 61 -21.91 -0.20 -1.36
N LYS A 62 -21.79 -1.04 -2.40
CA LYS A 62 -22.17 -2.47 -2.35
C LYS A 62 -21.04 -3.41 -1.93
N HIS A 63 -19.78 -2.98 -2.07
CA HIS A 63 -18.62 -3.76 -1.66
C HIS A 63 -17.92 -3.04 -0.51
N PRO A 64 -18.28 -3.35 0.76
CA PRO A 64 -17.50 -2.85 1.89
C PRO A 64 -16.06 -3.36 1.78
N VAL A 65 -15.13 -2.66 2.44
CA VAL A 65 -13.76 -3.15 2.54
C VAL A 65 -13.79 -4.53 3.20
N PRO A 66 -13.14 -5.55 2.60
CA PRO A 66 -13.24 -6.93 3.07
C PRO A 66 -12.55 -7.14 4.41
N SER A 67 -12.99 -8.15 5.16
CA SER A 67 -12.21 -8.68 6.28
C SER A 67 -11.00 -9.48 5.78
N LEU A 68 -10.05 -9.77 6.68
CA LEU A 68 -8.91 -10.67 6.36
C LEU A 68 -9.40 -12.04 5.88
N GLN A 69 -10.47 -12.56 6.48
CA GLN A 69 -11.04 -13.85 6.10
C GLN A 69 -11.72 -13.79 4.73
N ASP A 70 -12.40 -12.70 4.38
CA ASP A 70 -12.99 -12.53 3.04
C ASP A 70 -11.91 -12.50 1.96
N ILE A 71 -10.76 -11.87 2.25
CA ILE A 71 -9.60 -11.87 1.34
C ILE A 71 -9.08 -13.30 1.17
N GLN A 72 -8.87 -14.04 2.25
CA GLN A 72 -8.43 -15.44 2.19
C GLN A 72 -9.40 -16.31 1.40
N GLN A 73 -10.70 -16.16 1.67
CA GLN A 73 -11.77 -16.91 1.00
C GLN A 73 -11.77 -16.64 -0.50
N THR A 74 -11.62 -15.37 -0.91
CA THR A 74 -11.57 -14.99 -2.32
C THR A 74 -10.35 -15.61 -3.04
N LEU A 75 -9.19 -15.63 -2.39
CA LEU A 75 -7.96 -16.24 -2.94
C LEU A 75 -8.08 -17.77 -3.08
N VAL A 76 -8.83 -18.43 -2.19
CA VAL A 76 -9.15 -19.86 -2.31
C VAL A 76 -10.16 -20.10 -3.43
N GLU A 77 -11.24 -19.32 -3.50
CA GLU A 77 -12.30 -19.47 -4.51
C GLU A 77 -11.79 -19.29 -5.94
N MET A 78 -10.77 -18.46 -6.14
CA MET A 78 -10.12 -18.30 -7.45
C MET A 78 -9.07 -19.37 -7.77
N GLY A 79 -8.78 -20.26 -6.81
CA GLY A 79 -7.79 -21.34 -6.96
C GLY A 79 -6.33 -20.92 -6.80
N ASP A 80 -6.05 -19.73 -6.25
CA ASP A 80 -4.68 -19.28 -5.98
C ASP A 80 -4.09 -19.96 -4.72
N LYS A 81 -4.94 -20.19 -3.71
CA LYS A 81 -4.56 -20.79 -2.43
C LYS A 81 -5.36 -22.08 -2.14
N PRO A 82 -4.81 -23.03 -1.35
CA PRO A 82 -5.57 -24.20 -0.91
C PRO A 82 -6.62 -23.84 0.14
N ASP A 83 -7.64 -24.68 0.33
CA ASP A 83 -8.71 -24.48 1.34
C ASP A 83 -8.18 -24.23 2.76
N SER A 84 -7.02 -24.80 3.11
CA SER A 84 -6.37 -24.61 4.42
C SER A 84 -5.90 -23.17 4.68
N PHE A 85 -5.86 -22.32 3.65
CA PHE A 85 -5.44 -20.93 3.76
C PHE A 85 -6.48 -20.07 4.50
N VAL A 86 -7.76 -20.41 4.40
CA VAL A 86 -8.84 -19.70 5.10
C VAL A 86 -8.74 -19.96 6.60
N GLY A 87 -8.70 -18.89 7.39
CA GLY A 87 -8.47 -18.94 8.82
C GLY A 87 -7.01 -19.15 9.23
N SER A 88 -6.09 -19.26 8.27
CA SER A 88 -4.65 -19.31 8.55
C SER A 88 -4.11 -17.94 8.98
N ARG A 89 -2.84 -17.91 9.40
CA ARG A 89 -2.05 -16.70 9.66
C ARG A 89 -0.95 -16.50 8.63
N GLU A 90 -1.14 -17.03 7.42
CA GLU A 90 -0.20 -16.86 6.33
C GLU A 90 -0.26 -15.42 5.81
N TRP A 91 0.86 -14.92 5.28
CA TRP A 91 0.98 -13.58 4.73
C TRP A 91 0.53 -13.55 3.27
N ILE A 92 0.17 -12.36 2.78
CA ILE A 92 -0.07 -12.09 1.36
C ILE A 92 0.85 -10.98 0.86
N GLY A 93 1.13 -10.98 -0.45
CA GLY A 93 1.96 -10.01 -1.11
C GLY A 93 1.25 -9.26 -2.23
N CYS A 94 2.06 -8.61 -3.06
CA CYS A 94 1.59 -7.81 -4.18
C CYS A 94 0.82 -8.63 -5.23
N VAL A 95 1.15 -9.90 -5.42
CA VAL A 95 0.51 -10.77 -6.41
C VAL A 95 -0.91 -11.11 -5.96
N GLU A 96 -1.08 -11.57 -4.72
CA GLU A 96 -2.40 -11.82 -4.14
C GLU A 96 -3.26 -10.56 -4.10
N ALA A 97 -2.66 -9.40 -3.79
CA ALA A 97 -3.35 -8.12 -3.86
C ALA A 97 -3.87 -7.80 -5.28
N CYS A 98 -3.07 -8.04 -6.33
CA CYS A 98 -3.51 -7.89 -7.72
C CYS A 98 -4.71 -8.79 -8.03
N PHE A 99 -4.61 -10.07 -7.65
CA PHE A 99 -5.67 -11.05 -7.88
C PHE A 99 -6.97 -10.66 -7.19
N TYR A 100 -6.89 -10.26 -5.92
CA TYR A 100 -8.06 -9.82 -5.17
C TYR A 100 -8.74 -8.60 -5.78
N LEU A 101 -7.96 -7.58 -6.18
CA LEU A 101 -8.49 -6.35 -6.78
C LEU A 101 -9.17 -6.59 -8.12
N ASP A 102 -8.59 -7.46 -8.94
CA ASP A 102 -9.16 -7.84 -10.24
C ASP A 102 -10.46 -8.62 -10.06
N GLN A 103 -10.44 -9.66 -9.22
CA GLN A 103 -11.60 -10.52 -8.97
C GLN A 103 -12.78 -9.77 -8.32
N THR A 104 -12.50 -8.90 -7.36
CA THR A 104 -13.54 -8.25 -6.55
C THR A 104 -14.06 -6.96 -7.17
N PHE A 105 -13.18 -6.17 -7.78
CA PHE A 105 -13.52 -4.83 -8.27
C PHE A 105 -13.37 -4.68 -9.79
N GLY A 106 -12.86 -5.68 -10.50
CA GLY A 106 -12.50 -5.56 -11.92
C GLY A 106 -11.34 -4.58 -12.14
N VAL A 107 -10.50 -4.36 -11.13
CA VAL A 107 -9.40 -3.39 -11.18
C VAL A 107 -8.10 -4.10 -11.50
N CYS A 108 -7.68 -3.99 -12.76
CA CYS A 108 -6.37 -4.49 -13.18
C CYS A 108 -5.24 -3.74 -12.48
N SER A 109 -4.19 -4.45 -12.09
CA SER A 109 -3.02 -3.90 -11.42
C SER A 109 -1.74 -4.20 -12.20
N LYS A 110 -0.79 -3.27 -12.18
CA LYS A 110 0.55 -3.49 -12.71
C LYS A 110 1.49 -3.90 -11.58
N VAL A 111 2.26 -4.97 -11.77
CA VAL A 111 3.33 -5.36 -10.86
C VAL A 111 4.67 -4.85 -11.38
N ILE A 112 5.44 -4.17 -10.53
CA ILE A 112 6.85 -3.86 -10.78
C ILE A 112 7.68 -4.74 -9.85
N HIS A 113 8.61 -5.50 -10.40
CA HIS A 113 9.54 -6.33 -9.65
C HIS A 113 10.96 -5.75 -9.73
N ILE A 114 11.59 -5.55 -8.58
CA ILE A 114 12.96 -5.05 -8.46
C ILE A 114 13.76 -6.06 -7.63
N LEU A 115 14.84 -6.61 -8.21
CA LEU A 115 15.66 -7.65 -7.57
C LEU A 115 16.56 -7.14 -6.44
N GLN A 116 16.90 -5.85 -6.45
CA GLN A 116 17.84 -5.24 -5.51
C GLN A 116 17.31 -3.87 -5.09
N GLY A 117 17.16 -3.64 -3.78
CA GLY A 117 16.65 -2.40 -3.22
C GLY A 117 17.33 -1.16 -3.77
N GLU A 118 18.66 -1.20 -3.95
CA GLU A 118 19.46 -0.09 -4.50
C GLU A 118 19.05 0.34 -5.92
N SER A 119 18.39 -0.55 -6.67
CA SER A 119 17.88 -0.24 -8.01
C SER A 119 16.51 0.45 -7.99
N VAL A 120 15.82 0.54 -6.85
CA VAL A 120 14.46 1.08 -6.77
C VAL A 120 14.41 2.54 -7.19
N GLU A 121 15.38 3.36 -6.74
CA GLU A 121 15.43 4.77 -7.12
C GLU A 121 15.56 4.97 -8.63
N GLN A 122 16.40 4.18 -9.30
CA GLN A 122 16.62 4.34 -10.74
C GLN A 122 15.49 3.72 -11.58
N LYS A 123 14.98 2.55 -11.17
CA LYS A 123 14.09 1.73 -12.02
C LYS A 123 12.61 1.86 -11.68
N ALA A 124 12.26 1.97 -10.40
CA ALA A 124 10.86 2.01 -9.98
C ALA A 124 10.38 3.45 -9.72
N ALA A 125 11.18 4.31 -9.10
CA ALA A 125 10.75 5.66 -8.72
C ALA A 125 10.19 6.49 -9.90
N PRO A 126 10.81 6.51 -11.11
CA PRO A 126 10.22 7.22 -12.24
C PRO A 126 8.86 6.64 -12.69
N LEU A 127 8.69 5.31 -12.60
CA LEU A 127 7.44 4.64 -12.94
C LEU A 127 6.35 4.92 -11.90
N LEU A 128 6.71 4.97 -10.62
CA LEU A 128 5.83 5.33 -9.52
C LEU A 128 5.36 6.78 -9.64
N LEU A 129 6.26 7.72 -9.97
CA LEU A 129 5.89 9.12 -10.21
C LEU A 129 4.89 9.24 -11.37
N ARG A 130 5.15 8.54 -12.48
CA ARG A 130 4.20 8.49 -13.61
C ARG A 130 2.86 7.88 -13.18
N HIS A 131 2.87 6.83 -12.37
CA HIS A 131 1.67 6.18 -11.86
C HIS A 131 0.81 7.12 -11.03
N PHE A 132 1.39 7.81 -10.04
CA PHE A 132 0.65 8.79 -9.24
C PHE A 132 0.12 9.97 -10.09
N LYS A 133 0.89 10.42 -11.09
CA LYS A 133 0.40 11.44 -12.03
C LYS A 133 -0.79 10.94 -12.85
N GLN A 134 -0.72 9.72 -13.39
CA GLN A 134 -1.73 9.20 -14.30
C GLN A 134 -2.99 8.69 -13.57
N PHE A 135 -2.82 7.90 -12.52
CA PHE A 135 -3.89 7.19 -11.83
C PHE A 135 -4.18 7.81 -10.45
N GLY A 136 -3.12 8.10 -9.70
CA GLY A 136 -3.24 8.64 -8.34
C GLY A 136 -3.72 7.61 -7.32
N SER A 137 -3.63 6.31 -7.61
CA SER A 137 -3.99 5.23 -6.69
C SER A 137 -2.86 4.90 -5.70
N PRO A 138 -3.19 4.44 -4.47
CA PRO A 138 -2.20 3.94 -3.53
C PRO A 138 -1.50 2.68 -4.08
N VAL A 139 -0.24 2.48 -3.69
CA VAL A 139 0.60 1.38 -4.15
C VAL A 139 1.00 0.51 -2.97
N MET A 140 0.79 -0.80 -3.08
CA MET A 140 1.36 -1.75 -2.12
C MET A 140 2.82 -1.98 -2.43
N ILE A 141 3.68 -1.90 -1.42
CA ILE A 141 5.07 -2.35 -1.47
C ILE A 141 5.15 -3.66 -0.68
N GLY A 142 5.70 -4.71 -1.29
CA GLY A 142 6.07 -5.97 -0.64
C GLY A 142 7.54 -6.32 -0.90
N GLY A 143 8.11 -7.24 -0.12
CA GLY A 143 9.51 -7.68 -0.26
C GLY A 143 9.82 -8.89 0.61
N ASP A 144 11.01 -9.45 0.42
CA ASP A 144 11.44 -10.73 1.02
C ASP A 144 11.84 -10.61 2.50
N VAL A 145 12.98 -9.94 2.73
CA VAL A 145 13.69 -9.98 4.02
C VAL A 145 13.04 -9.08 5.07
N ASP A 146 12.18 -8.17 4.63
CA ASP A 146 11.49 -7.24 5.52
C ASP A 146 10.07 -7.68 5.88
N ALA A 147 9.48 -8.69 5.22
CA ALA A 147 8.12 -9.22 5.42
C ALA A 147 6.99 -8.17 5.68
N SER A 148 7.28 -6.89 5.50
CA SER A 148 6.53 -5.78 6.03
C SER A 148 5.99 -5.00 4.85
N SER A 149 4.78 -5.37 4.47
CA SER A 149 4.02 -4.63 3.47
C SER A 149 3.85 -3.19 3.93
N LYS A 150 3.97 -2.24 3.00
CA LYS A 150 3.79 -0.81 3.25
C LYS A 150 2.89 -0.21 2.20
N THR A 151 2.19 0.85 2.55
CA THR A 151 1.38 1.61 1.59
C THR A 151 2.18 2.83 1.14
N LEU A 152 2.45 2.93 -0.15
CA LEU A 152 3.00 4.12 -0.77
C LEU A 152 1.84 5.02 -1.23
N LEU A 153 1.84 6.25 -0.73
CA LEU A 153 0.79 7.25 -0.95
C LEU A 153 1.25 8.41 -1.82
N GLY A 154 2.53 8.45 -2.19
CA GLY A 154 3.05 9.51 -3.02
C GLY A 154 4.55 9.44 -3.18
N ILE A 155 5.06 10.25 -4.09
CA ILE A 155 6.46 10.29 -4.45
C ILE A 155 6.87 11.71 -4.82
N CYS A 156 8.06 12.12 -4.36
CA CYS A 156 8.58 13.46 -4.50
C CYS A 156 10.04 13.39 -4.97
N LYS A 157 10.34 14.05 -6.09
CA LYS A 157 11.70 14.19 -6.62
C LYS A 157 12.27 15.53 -6.18
N THR A 158 13.35 15.47 -5.42
CA THR A 158 14.14 16.64 -4.99
C THR A 158 15.45 16.72 -5.76
N SER A 159 16.26 17.74 -5.49
CA SER A 159 17.65 17.79 -5.98
C SER A 159 18.54 16.68 -5.42
N LYS A 160 18.15 16.07 -4.30
CA LYS A 160 18.90 15.02 -3.59
C LYS A 160 18.45 13.60 -3.93
N GLY A 161 17.44 13.43 -4.78
CA GLY A 161 16.86 12.13 -5.10
C GLY A 161 15.36 12.04 -4.78
N PHE A 162 14.85 10.81 -4.84
CA PHE A 162 13.43 10.52 -4.61
C PHE A 162 13.12 10.26 -3.14
N HIS A 163 11.98 10.80 -2.71
CA HIS A 163 11.36 10.55 -1.42
C HIS A 163 9.99 9.92 -1.62
N LEU A 164 9.62 9.03 -0.71
CA LEU A 164 8.44 8.19 -0.78
C LEU A 164 7.56 8.50 0.42
N LEU A 165 6.29 8.81 0.18
CA LEU A 165 5.32 9.02 1.25
C LEU A 165 4.76 7.67 1.67
N ILE A 166 5.21 7.18 2.81
CA ILE A 166 4.90 5.85 3.33
C ILE A 166 3.86 5.97 4.44
N ALA A 167 2.82 5.14 4.38
CA ALA A 167 1.98 4.78 5.51
C ALA A 167 2.25 3.33 5.90
N ASP A 168 2.61 3.13 7.17
CA ASP A 168 3.06 1.86 7.69
C ASP A 168 1.93 1.12 8.44
N PRO A 169 1.42 0.00 7.91
CA PRO A 169 0.27 -0.71 8.48
C PRO A 169 0.59 -1.44 9.80
N HIS A 170 1.85 -1.43 10.26
CA HIS A 170 2.23 -2.10 11.50
C HIS A 170 1.84 -1.30 12.76
N PHE A 171 1.29 -0.10 12.60
CA PHE A 171 0.75 0.68 13.71
C PHE A 171 -0.27 -0.14 14.51
N TYR A 172 -0.13 -0.11 15.83
CA TYR A 172 -1.05 -0.76 16.76
C TYR A 172 -1.45 0.24 17.83
N GLY A 173 -2.75 0.53 17.91
CA GLY A 173 -3.31 1.51 18.83
C GLY A 173 -4.47 2.26 18.21
N GLU A 174 -4.90 3.33 18.88
CA GLU A 174 -5.92 4.24 18.37
C GLU A 174 -5.26 5.26 17.43
N ALA A 175 -5.66 5.26 16.16
CA ALA A 175 -5.04 6.09 15.15
C ALA A 175 -5.46 7.56 15.28
N VAL A 176 -4.52 8.41 15.72
CA VAL A 176 -4.63 9.88 15.68
C VAL A 176 -3.63 10.42 14.66
N ARG A 177 -4.09 11.29 13.74
CA ARG A 177 -3.29 11.75 12.60
C ARG A 177 -1.94 12.33 13.01
N THR A 178 -1.94 13.24 13.99
CA THR A 178 -0.71 13.89 14.48
C THR A 178 0.25 12.87 15.07
N GLU A 179 -0.23 11.92 15.88
CA GLU A 179 0.61 10.88 16.47
C GLU A 179 1.21 9.95 15.41
N LEU A 180 0.42 9.58 14.38
CA LEU A 180 0.90 8.81 13.25
C LEU A 180 2.02 9.53 12.50
N GLN A 181 1.89 10.84 12.30
CA GLN A 181 2.87 11.66 11.62
C GLN A 181 4.12 11.89 12.48
N ASP A 182 3.96 12.33 13.72
CA ASP A 182 5.03 12.64 14.67
C ASP A 182 5.87 11.41 15.06
N SER A 183 5.23 10.23 15.13
CA SER A 183 5.91 8.96 15.42
C SER A 183 6.43 8.25 14.18
N GLY A 184 6.25 8.83 12.98
CA GLY A 184 6.79 8.30 11.73
C GLY A 184 6.04 7.08 11.17
N TRP A 185 4.81 6.82 11.57
CA TRP A 185 3.95 5.82 10.92
C TRP A 185 3.46 6.29 9.54
N VAL A 186 3.33 7.61 9.37
CA VAL A 186 3.03 8.24 8.08
C VAL A 186 4.03 9.36 7.84
N GLN A 187 4.95 9.18 6.89
CA GLN A 187 6.04 10.14 6.66
C GLN A 187 6.64 10.04 5.25
N TRP A 188 7.29 11.12 4.83
CA TRP A 188 8.21 11.10 3.70
C TRP A 188 9.53 10.45 4.12
N LYS A 189 9.93 9.38 3.42
CA LYS A 189 11.20 8.67 3.63
C LYS A 189 12.08 8.78 2.40
N ASN A 190 13.39 8.84 2.60
CA ASN A 190 14.31 8.65 1.49
C ASN A 190 14.26 7.18 1.02
N HIS A 191 14.65 6.92 -0.22
CA HIS A 191 14.90 5.59 -0.74
C HIS A 191 15.65 4.67 0.24
N ASP A 192 16.76 5.13 0.81
CA ASP A 192 17.65 4.30 1.64
C ASP A 192 17.00 3.90 2.99
N ASP A 193 16.02 4.67 3.46
CA ASP A 193 15.28 4.38 4.68
C ASP A 193 14.18 3.33 4.46
N VAL A 194 13.81 3.07 3.20
CA VAL A 194 12.72 2.16 2.82
C VAL A 194 13.24 0.85 2.24
N PHE A 195 14.33 0.90 1.46
CA PHE A 195 14.80 -0.22 0.66
C PHE A 195 16.21 -0.66 1.02
N LYS A 196 16.36 -1.91 1.47
CA LYS A 196 17.64 -2.56 1.73
C LYS A 196 18.26 -3.04 0.43
N SER A 197 19.52 -2.68 0.17
CA SER A 197 20.20 -2.94 -1.12
C SER A 197 20.14 -4.39 -1.60
N TYR A 198 20.26 -5.36 -0.69
CA TYR A 198 20.30 -6.80 -0.99
C TYR A 198 18.92 -7.49 -1.05
N SER A 199 17.83 -6.76 -0.79
CA SER A 199 16.47 -7.31 -0.79
C SER A 199 15.76 -7.05 -2.12
N PHE A 200 14.85 -7.95 -2.51
CA PHE A 200 13.93 -7.69 -3.61
C PHE A 200 12.66 -6.99 -3.13
N TYR A 201 12.02 -6.25 -4.04
CA TYR A 201 10.77 -5.55 -3.80
C TYR A 201 9.79 -5.75 -4.96
N ASN A 202 8.52 -5.93 -4.60
CA ASN A 202 7.39 -5.91 -5.51
C ASN A 202 6.53 -4.69 -5.21
N PHE A 203 5.97 -4.11 -6.27
CA PHE A 203 5.02 -3.01 -6.17
C PHE A 203 3.74 -3.41 -6.90
N CYS A 204 2.59 -3.39 -6.24
CA CYS A 204 1.28 -3.53 -6.88
C CYS A 204 0.67 -2.15 -7.09
N LEU A 205 0.44 -1.80 -8.36
CA LEU A 205 -0.03 -0.48 -8.83
C LEU A 205 -1.43 -0.62 -9.46
N PRO A 206 -2.53 -0.38 -8.72
CA PRO A 206 -3.89 -0.45 -9.26
C PRO A 206 -4.12 0.57 -10.39
N GLN A 207 -4.50 0.13 -11.58
CA GLN A 207 -4.65 0.98 -12.77
C GLN A 207 -6.06 1.56 -12.89
N LEU A 208 -6.56 2.15 -11.81
CA LEU A 208 -7.84 2.86 -11.74
C LEU A 208 -7.55 4.36 -11.55
N SER A 209 -8.26 5.23 -12.26
CA SER A 209 -8.11 6.68 -12.11
C SER A 209 -9.24 7.25 -11.25
N SER A 210 -8.91 8.02 -10.23
CA SER A 210 -9.85 8.96 -9.63
C SER A 210 -10.11 10.06 -10.67
N GLY A 211 -11.32 10.10 -11.25
CA GLY A 211 -11.71 11.12 -12.23
C GLY A 211 -11.59 12.56 -11.72
#